data_AF-A0A5J4YIT6-F1
#
_entry.id   AF-A0A5J4YIT6-F1
#
_cell.length_a   1.000
_cell.length_b   1.000
_cell.length_c   1.000
_cell.angle_alpha   90.00
_cell.angle_beta   90.00
_cell.angle_gamma   90.00
#
_symmetry.space_group_name_H-M   'P 1'
#
loop_
_entity.id
_entity.type
_entity.pdbx_description
1 polymer ?
#
loop_
_entity_poly.entity_id
_entity_poly.type
_entity_poly.pdbx_seq_one_letter_code
_entity_poly.pdbx_strand_id
1 'polypeptide(L)'
;MAQGSSVPLKEADSGEGWIEIFHYAPLWHETRIVYSLNGGEWLDPSQAEALELAAARLPQGDSLANHRVFVCRAHEIKFVLCDGNREAWDNNHGSHYCISHSGAYVVGDGRNERIRDADVAACDKASADAAMQDLFIELEYESSPLWLTCRMIYRKDAERDWTPVPGVALRRYGVEANHWFIRVQARKLEFAFLDQLDNWDSNQNSNYRVGRAGKYRVTPGSIQYLGVSDFDSQLKQ
;
A
#
# COMPACT_ATOMS: atom_id res chain seq x y z
N MET A 1 -51.59 8.75 32.08
CA MET A 1 -50.96 7.97 30.99
C MET A 1 -50.24 8.95 30.09
N ALA A 2 -48.94 9.16 30.30
CA ALA A 2 -48.11 10.05 29.50
C ALA A 2 -47.27 9.20 28.55
N GLN A 3 -47.48 9.35 27.24
CA GLN A 3 -46.65 8.75 26.20
C GLN A 3 -45.36 9.58 26.10
N GLY A 4 -44.24 8.98 26.48
CA GLY A 4 -42.91 9.53 26.24
C GLY A 4 -42.48 9.21 24.81
N SER A 5 -42.45 10.20 23.93
CA SER A 5 -41.78 10.06 22.63
C SER A 5 -40.27 10.12 22.84
N SER A 6 -39.60 8.97 22.73
CA SER A 6 -38.15 8.89 22.61
C SER A 6 -37.73 9.50 21.26
N VAL A 7 -37.15 10.70 21.31
CA VAL A 7 -36.37 11.26 20.22
C VAL A 7 -35.14 10.36 20.05
N PRO A 8 -34.82 9.84 18.84
CA PRO A 8 -33.57 9.13 18.64
C PRO A 8 -32.42 10.12 18.87
N LEU A 9 -31.51 9.75 19.77
CA LEU A 9 -30.22 10.41 19.90
C LEU A 9 -29.55 10.38 18.52
N LYS A 10 -29.35 11.57 17.94
CA LYS A 10 -28.44 11.77 16.81
C LYS A 10 -27.11 11.17 17.23
N GLU A 11 -26.68 10.10 16.57
CA GLU A 11 -25.31 9.62 16.67
C GLU A 11 -24.39 10.82 16.46
N ALA A 12 -23.46 11.02 17.40
CA ALA A 12 -22.44 12.04 17.27
C ALA A 12 -21.62 11.72 16.02
N ASP A 13 -21.79 12.55 14.99
CA ASP A 13 -21.04 12.50 13.75
C ASP A 13 -19.55 12.50 14.12
N SER A 14 -18.84 11.42 13.81
CA SER A 14 -17.48 11.15 14.28
C SER A 14 -16.42 12.09 13.69
N GLY A 15 -16.81 13.19 13.03
CA GLY A 15 -15.95 14.18 12.38
C GLY A 15 -15.18 13.67 11.16
N GLU A 16 -15.06 12.36 11.01
CA GLU A 16 -14.36 11.69 9.92
C GLU A 16 -15.32 11.38 8.77
N GLY A 17 -15.10 12.04 7.63
CA GLY A 17 -15.80 11.76 6.38
C GLY A 17 -14.85 11.34 5.28
N TRP A 18 -15.41 10.91 4.15
CA TRP A 18 -14.62 10.55 2.98
C TRP A 18 -14.04 11.78 2.29
N ILE A 19 -12.76 11.69 1.93
CA ILE A 19 -12.05 12.67 1.11
C ILE A 19 -11.57 11.94 -0.16
N GLU A 20 -11.98 12.43 -1.33
CA GLU A 20 -11.48 12.01 -2.64
C GLU A 20 -10.55 13.10 -3.19
N ILE A 21 -9.37 12.72 -3.68
CA ILE A 21 -8.39 13.61 -4.29
C ILE A 21 -8.16 13.19 -5.74
N PHE A 22 -8.56 14.04 -6.68
CA PHE A 22 -8.38 13.89 -8.10
C PHE A 22 -7.13 14.66 -8.53
N HIS A 23 -6.11 13.95 -9.00
CA HIS A 23 -4.86 14.54 -9.49
C HIS A 23 -4.59 14.18 -10.94
N TYR A 24 -4.18 15.14 -11.76
CA TYR A 24 -3.83 14.91 -13.15
C TYR A 24 -2.39 15.32 -13.44
N ALA A 25 -1.54 14.32 -13.69
CA ALA A 25 -0.17 14.51 -14.14
C ALA A 25 0.13 13.51 -15.28
N PRO A 26 -0.15 13.87 -16.55
CA PRO A 26 -0.11 12.91 -17.67
C PRO A 26 1.31 12.42 -17.99
N LEU A 27 2.34 13.15 -17.56
CA LEU A 27 3.74 12.78 -17.76
C LEU A 27 4.27 11.85 -16.66
N TRP A 28 3.56 11.70 -15.55
CA TRP A 28 4.00 10.83 -14.47
C TRP A 28 3.53 9.41 -14.73
N HIS A 29 4.46 8.45 -14.85
CA HIS A 29 4.11 7.04 -15.02
C HIS A 29 3.46 6.43 -13.77
N GLU A 30 3.77 6.98 -12.60
CA GLU A 30 3.20 6.64 -11.30
C GLU A 30 2.94 7.94 -10.51
N THR A 31 1.87 8.02 -9.71
CA THR A 31 1.72 9.09 -8.71
C THR A 31 1.64 8.44 -7.35
N ARG A 32 2.42 8.93 -6.40
CA ARG A 32 2.27 8.58 -4.99
C ARG A 32 2.00 9.81 -4.15
N ILE A 33 1.35 9.59 -3.02
CA ILE A 33 1.04 10.62 -2.03
C ILE A 33 1.89 10.41 -0.78
N VAL A 34 2.55 11.47 -0.31
CA VAL A 34 3.10 11.56 1.06
C VAL A 34 2.06 12.31 1.86
N TYR A 35 1.65 11.82 3.03
CA TYR A 35 0.57 12.46 3.76
C TYR A 35 0.67 12.31 5.28
N SER A 36 -0.04 13.18 5.99
CA SER A 36 -0.34 13.10 7.41
C SER A 36 -1.87 13.21 7.55
N LEU A 37 -2.47 12.25 8.24
CA LEU A 37 -3.91 12.27 8.56
C LEU A 37 -4.09 12.80 9.96
N ASN A 38 -5.06 13.71 10.13
CA ASN A 38 -5.53 14.14 11.45
C ASN A 38 -4.40 14.67 12.36
N GLY A 39 -3.36 15.28 11.77
CA GLY A 39 -2.17 15.75 12.49
C GLY A 39 -1.19 14.67 12.95
N GLY A 40 -1.32 13.44 12.46
CA GLY A 40 -0.42 12.32 12.75
C GLY A 40 0.95 12.41 12.07
N GLU A 41 1.75 11.36 12.20
CA GLU A 41 3.05 11.27 11.55
C GLU A 41 2.92 11.29 10.02
N TRP A 42 3.95 11.83 9.36
CA TRP A 42 4.03 11.79 7.90
C TRP A 42 4.36 10.39 7.44
N LEU A 43 3.44 9.82 6.66
CA LEU A 43 3.59 8.52 6.02
C LEU A 43 4.26 8.70 4.67
N ASP A 44 5.33 7.95 4.49
CA ASP A 44 6.18 7.95 3.32
C ASP A 44 5.51 7.19 2.15
N PRO A 45 5.73 7.55 0.87
CA PRO A 45 5.18 6.86 -0.31
C PRO A 45 5.49 5.36 -0.42
N SER A 46 6.54 4.88 0.25
CA SER A 46 6.84 3.45 0.36
C SER A 46 6.06 2.75 1.47
N GLN A 47 5.46 3.52 2.38
CA GLN A 47 4.64 3.11 3.52
C GLN A 47 3.18 3.57 3.41
N ALA A 48 2.83 4.28 2.32
CA ALA A 48 1.52 4.83 2.01
C ALA A 48 0.55 3.70 1.61
N GLU A 49 0.38 2.73 2.49
CA GLU A 49 -0.47 1.55 2.30
C GLU A 49 -1.97 1.87 2.40
N ALA A 50 -2.37 3.12 2.63
CA ALA A 50 -3.74 3.46 3.01
C ALA A 50 -4.43 4.54 2.15
N LEU A 51 -3.74 5.06 1.12
CA LEU A 51 -4.32 5.95 0.12
C LEU A 51 -3.88 5.46 -1.26
N GLU A 52 -4.44 4.34 -1.72
CA GLU A 52 -4.23 3.91 -3.10
C GLU A 52 -5.55 3.84 -3.89
N LEU A 53 -5.43 4.27 -5.14
CA LEU A 53 -6.46 4.37 -6.16
C LEU A 53 -7.30 3.09 -6.31
N ALA A 54 -8.61 3.27 -6.36
CA ALA A 54 -9.31 2.70 -7.50
C ALA A 54 -9.10 3.67 -8.67
N ALA A 55 -8.50 3.21 -9.76
CA ALA A 55 -8.90 3.70 -11.08
C ALA A 55 -10.35 3.25 -11.31
N ALA A 56 -11.29 3.73 -10.47
CA ALA A 56 -12.68 3.69 -10.78
C ALA A 56 -12.79 4.61 -11.99
N ARG A 57 -12.84 3.99 -13.17
CA ARG A 57 -13.31 4.65 -14.38
C ARG A 57 -14.54 5.44 -13.96
N LEU A 58 -14.38 6.75 -13.83
CA LEU A 58 -15.52 7.63 -13.74
C LEU A 58 -16.40 7.29 -14.96
N PRO A 59 -17.73 7.29 -14.81
CA PRO A 59 -18.64 6.99 -15.90
C PRO A 59 -18.18 7.71 -17.17
N GLN A 60 -18.12 6.98 -18.31
CA GLN A 60 -17.71 7.57 -19.58
C GLN A 60 -18.49 8.87 -19.83
N GLY A 61 -17.77 9.98 -19.97
CA GLY A 61 -18.36 11.33 -20.12
C GLY A 61 -17.92 12.34 -19.06
N ASP A 62 -17.27 11.91 -17.97
CA ASP A 62 -16.76 12.82 -16.96
C ASP A 62 -15.36 13.36 -17.33
N SER A 63 -15.20 14.69 -17.25
CA SER A 63 -13.95 15.42 -17.54
C SER A 63 -12.75 14.98 -16.70
N LEU A 64 -13.02 14.23 -15.64
CA LEU A 64 -12.05 13.70 -14.70
C LEU A 64 -11.54 12.30 -15.04
N ALA A 65 -11.95 11.69 -16.17
CA ALA A 65 -11.60 10.31 -16.54
C ALA A 65 -10.09 9.99 -16.62
N ASN A 66 -9.24 11.00 -16.77
CA ASN A 66 -7.78 10.84 -16.79
C ASN A 66 -7.11 11.16 -15.44
N HIS A 67 -7.86 11.51 -14.41
CA HIS A 67 -7.32 11.80 -13.09
C HIS A 67 -7.05 10.51 -12.31
N ARG A 68 -5.98 10.55 -11.53
CA ARG A 68 -5.72 9.59 -10.47
C ARG A 68 -6.55 9.99 -9.25
N VAL A 69 -7.21 9.01 -8.61
CA VAL A 69 -8.12 9.24 -7.48
C VAL A 69 -7.61 8.61 -6.18
N PHE A 70 -7.20 9.42 -5.21
CA PHE A 70 -6.83 8.94 -3.87
C PHE A 70 -8.02 9.09 -2.93
N VAL A 71 -8.30 8.09 -2.09
CA VAL A 71 -9.42 8.13 -1.13
C VAL A 71 -8.94 7.85 0.29
N CYS A 72 -9.49 8.58 1.26
CA CYS A 72 -9.27 8.31 2.68
C CYS A 72 -10.44 8.76 3.55
N ARG A 73 -10.50 8.22 4.76
CA ARG A 73 -11.42 8.66 5.81
C ARG A 73 -10.62 9.47 6.84
N ALA A 74 -10.91 10.75 6.93
CA ALA A 74 -10.21 11.67 7.82
C ALA A 74 -11.03 12.94 8.05
N HIS A 75 -10.74 13.66 9.14
CA HIS A 75 -11.21 15.03 9.30
C HIS A 75 -10.21 16.05 8.74
N GLU A 76 -8.92 15.69 8.68
CA GLU A 76 -7.88 16.46 7.99
C GLU A 76 -6.89 15.55 7.27
N ILE A 77 -6.48 15.92 6.06
CA ILE A 77 -5.30 15.39 5.39
C ILE A 77 -4.38 16.53 4.95
N LYS A 78 -3.10 16.40 5.31
CA LYS A 78 -2.00 17.20 4.77
C LYS A 78 -1.17 16.33 3.85
N PHE A 79 -0.83 16.80 2.65
CA PHE A 79 -0.15 15.94 1.69
C PHE A 79 0.65 16.66 0.61
N VAL A 80 1.52 15.90 -0.06
CA VAL A 80 2.19 16.24 -1.31
C VAL A 80 2.15 15.04 -2.25
N LEU A 81 2.24 15.27 -3.55
CA LEU A 81 2.20 14.24 -4.57
C LEU A 81 3.57 14.14 -5.28
N CYS A 82 3.96 12.96 -5.73
CA CYS A 82 5.22 12.74 -6.45
C CYS A 82 5.09 11.67 -7.55
N ASP A 83 6.04 11.67 -8.48
CA ASP A 83 6.09 10.79 -9.68
C ASP A 83 6.48 9.31 -9.40
N GLY A 84 6.27 8.83 -8.17
CA GLY A 84 6.67 7.49 -7.72
C GLY A 84 8.17 7.35 -7.41
N ASN A 85 9.03 7.98 -8.21
CA ASN A 85 10.49 8.03 -8.01
C ASN A 85 10.96 9.21 -7.16
N ARG A 86 10.07 10.18 -6.88
CA ARG A 86 10.33 11.41 -6.11
C ARG A 86 11.28 12.39 -6.78
N GLU A 87 11.40 12.31 -8.10
CA GLU A 87 12.18 13.27 -8.88
C GLU A 87 11.35 14.52 -9.18
N ALA A 88 10.03 14.36 -9.33
CA ALA A 88 9.07 15.44 -9.44
C ALA A 88 8.09 15.46 -8.26
N TRP A 89 7.75 16.68 -7.83
CA TRP A 89 6.86 16.95 -6.70
C TRP A 89 5.76 17.93 -7.12
N ASP A 90 4.54 17.65 -6.68
CA ASP A 90 3.39 18.54 -6.78
C ASP A 90 2.91 18.88 -5.36
N ASN A 91 2.87 20.18 -5.08
CA ASN A 91 2.62 20.74 -3.77
C ASN A 91 1.96 22.12 -3.88
N ASN A 92 1.51 22.66 -2.75
CA ASN A 92 0.88 23.97 -2.64
C ASN A 92 1.93 25.09 -2.62
N HIS A 93 2.57 25.35 -3.76
CA HIS A 93 3.54 26.45 -3.95
C HIS A 93 4.66 26.47 -2.87
N GLY A 94 5.27 25.32 -2.61
CA GLY A 94 6.30 25.14 -1.58
C GLY A 94 5.76 24.74 -0.20
N SER A 95 4.43 24.64 -0.04
CA SER A 95 3.75 24.10 1.15
C SER A 95 3.02 22.80 0.83
N HIS A 96 2.57 22.07 1.85
CA HIS A 96 1.69 20.91 1.64
C HIS A 96 0.27 21.36 1.28
N TYR A 97 -0.43 20.53 0.51
CA TYR A 97 -1.89 20.62 0.40
C TYR A 97 -2.52 20.31 1.76
N CYS A 98 -3.66 20.93 2.06
CA CYS A 98 -4.41 20.69 3.28
C CYS A 98 -5.92 20.66 2.97
N ILE A 99 -6.56 19.53 3.25
CA ILE A 99 -8.02 19.36 3.14
C ILE A 99 -8.54 19.04 4.54
N SER A 100 -9.47 19.85 5.04
CA SER A 100 -10.02 19.74 6.40
C SER A 100 -11.52 19.46 6.44
N HIS A 101 -12.10 19.07 5.30
CA HIS A 101 -13.53 18.78 5.15
C HIS A 101 -13.72 17.64 4.17
N SER A 102 -14.69 16.76 4.45
CA SER A 102 -15.09 15.69 3.54
C SER A 102 -15.57 16.24 2.19
N GLY A 103 -15.34 15.48 1.14
CA GLY A 103 -15.66 15.89 -0.23
C GLY A 103 -14.70 15.36 -1.27
N ALA A 104 -15.01 15.65 -2.52
CA ALA A 104 -14.14 15.41 -3.66
C ALA A 104 -13.41 16.69 -4.03
N TYR A 105 -12.10 16.58 -4.28
CA TYR A 105 -11.22 17.69 -4.55
C TYR A 105 -10.40 17.44 -5.81
N VAL A 106 -10.31 18.43 -6.70
CA VAL A 106 -9.31 18.45 -7.76
C VAL A 106 -8.06 19.14 -7.21
N VAL A 107 -6.93 18.49 -7.35
CA VAL A 107 -5.65 18.93 -6.78
C VAL A 107 -4.59 18.97 -7.86
N GLY A 108 -3.78 20.02 -7.84
CA GLY A 108 -2.67 20.23 -8.76
C GLY A 108 -2.35 21.72 -8.91
N ASP A 109 -1.18 22.01 -9.46
CA ASP A 109 -0.72 23.38 -9.75
C ASP A 109 -0.82 24.35 -8.55
N GLY A 110 -0.59 23.81 -7.36
CA GLY A 110 -0.66 24.55 -6.11
C GLY A 110 -2.06 24.89 -5.62
N ARG A 111 -3.09 24.18 -6.11
CA ARG A 111 -4.49 24.37 -5.69
C ARG A 111 -5.14 23.05 -5.29
N ASN A 112 -6.11 23.13 -4.37
CA ASN A 112 -7.03 22.05 -4.03
C ASN A 112 -8.47 22.58 -3.97
N GLU A 113 -9.25 22.33 -5.02
CA GLU A 113 -10.61 22.85 -5.16
C GLU A 113 -11.63 21.75 -4.89
N ARG A 114 -12.56 21.99 -3.96
CA ARG A 114 -13.68 21.08 -3.70
C ARG A 114 -14.68 21.17 -4.84
N ILE A 115 -14.97 20.04 -5.48
CA ILE A 115 -15.87 19.96 -6.65
C ILE A 115 -17.24 19.39 -6.31
N ARG A 116 -17.35 18.50 -5.31
CA ARG A 116 -18.61 17.89 -4.86
C ARG A 116 -18.46 17.24 -3.49
N ASP A 117 -19.56 16.74 -2.96
CA ASP A 117 -19.52 15.78 -1.85
C ASP A 117 -18.87 14.47 -2.30
N ALA A 118 -18.28 13.74 -1.34
CA ALA A 118 -17.65 12.47 -1.65
C ALA A 118 -18.70 11.42 -2.05
N ASP A 119 -18.39 10.60 -3.04
CA ASP A 119 -19.16 9.42 -3.39
C ASP A 119 -18.84 8.33 -2.35
N VAL A 120 -19.67 8.29 -1.31
CA VAL A 120 -19.50 7.37 -0.18
C VAL A 120 -19.43 5.92 -0.64
N ALA A 121 -20.28 5.51 -1.59
CA ALA A 121 -20.33 4.14 -2.06
C ALA A 121 -19.08 3.77 -2.87
N ALA A 122 -18.61 4.68 -3.73
CA ALA A 122 -17.36 4.47 -4.46
C ALA A 122 -16.14 4.45 -3.52
N CYS A 123 -16.14 5.31 -2.49
CA CYS A 123 -15.07 5.34 -1.48
C CYS A 123 -15.05 4.08 -0.62
N ASP A 124 -16.22 3.64 -0.10
CA ASP A 124 -16.34 2.42 0.69
C ASP A 124 -15.89 1.20 -0.14
N LYS A 125 -16.29 1.14 -1.41
CA LYS A 125 -15.82 0.09 -2.33
C LYS A 125 -14.32 0.16 -2.56
N ALA A 126 -13.77 1.33 -2.88
CA ALA A 126 -12.34 1.51 -3.10
C ALA A 126 -11.53 1.16 -1.84
N SER A 127 -12.01 1.53 -0.66
CA SER A 127 -11.41 1.17 0.62
C SER A 127 -11.48 -0.33 0.90
N ALA A 128 -12.59 -0.99 0.58
CA ALA A 128 -12.72 -2.44 0.73
C ALA A 128 -11.81 -3.18 -0.27
N ASP A 129 -11.77 -2.72 -1.52
CA ASP A 129 -10.87 -3.25 -2.56
C ASP A 129 -9.40 -3.06 -2.16
N ALA A 130 -9.04 -1.94 -1.53
CA ALA A 130 -7.69 -1.69 -1.00
C ALA A 130 -7.39 -2.55 0.23
N ALA A 131 -8.37 -2.79 1.11
CA ALA A 131 -8.20 -3.67 2.27
C ALA A 131 -8.00 -5.14 1.88
N MET A 132 -8.55 -5.54 0.73
CA MET A 132 -8.40 -6.88 0.14
C MET A 132 -7.19 -7.01 -0.80
N GLN A 133 -6.47 -5.92 -1.04
CA GLN A 133 -5.22 -5.88 -1.79
C GLN A 133 -4.04 -5.79 -0.81
N ASP A 134 -2.86 -6.14 -1.29
CA ASP A 134 -1.61 -5.98 -0.56
C ASP A 134 -1.57 -6.71 0.79
N LEU A 135 -2.18 -7.90 0.84
CA LEU A 135 -2.18 -8.73 2.04
C LEU A 135 -1.00 -9.69 2.07
N PHE A 136 -0.46 -10.04 0.91
CA PHE A 136 0.56 -11.06 0.80
C PHE A 136 1.82 -10.59 0.10
N ILE A 137 2.95 -10.94 0.68
CA ILE A 137 4.27 -10.90 0.05
C ILE A 137 4.57 -12.29 -0.49
N GLU A 138 4.79 -12.38 -1.80
CA GLU A 138 5.26 -13.58 -2.48
C GLU A 138 6.70 -13.38 -2.93
N LEU A 139 7.57 -14.30 -2.53
CA LEU A 139 9.00 -14.26 -2.88
C LEU A 139 9.31 -15.46 -3.78
N GLU A 140 9.79 -15.18 -4.99
CA GLU A 140 10.53 -16.10 -5.84
C GLU A 140 12.02 -15.92 -5.54
N TYR A 141 12.66 -16.89 -4.89
CA TYR A 141 14.08 -16.79 -4.52
C TYR A 141 14.93 -17.77 -5.32
N GLU A 142 15.98 -17.26 -5.95
CA GLU A 142 17.02 -18.06 -6.60
C GLU A 142 18.22 -18.17 -5.67
N SER A 143 18.47 -19.36 -5.13
CA SER A 143 19.60 -19.61 -4.24
C SER A 143 20.84 -20.05 -5.00
N SER A 144 21.95 -20.21 -4.26
CA SER A 144 23.07 -21.03 -4.74
C SER A 144 22.57 -22.43 -5.17
N PRO A 145 23.08 -23.00 -6.27
CA PRO A 145 22.76 -24.36 -6.71
C PRO A 145 23.09 -25.46 -5.70
N LEU A 146 23.93 -25.17 -4.70
CA LEU A 146 24.33 -26.13 -3.67
C LEU A 146 23.28 -26.27 -2.56
N TRP A 147 22.32 -25.34 -2.47
CA TRP A 147 21.28 -25.40 -1.45
C TRP A 147 20.24 -26.46 -1.81
N LEU A 148 20.21 -27.54 -1.03
CA LEU A 148 19.23 -28.63 -1.22
C LEU A 148 17.89 -28.33 -0.56
N THR A 149 17.89 -27.42 0.40
CA THR A 149 16.75 -26.91 1.15
C THR A 149 16.93 -25.42 1.34
N CYS A 150 15.84 -24.67 1.36
CA CYS A 150 15.86 -23.26 1.69
C CYS A 150 14.84 -22.98 2.80
N ARG A 151 15.26 -22.20 3.78
CA ARG A 151 14.41 -21.64 4.83
C ARG A 151 14.56 -20.12 4.84
N MET A 152 13.58 -19.45 5.41
CA MET A 152 13.57 -18.01 5.61
C MET A 152 13.32 -17.70 7.08
N ILE A 153 14.18 -16.87 7.63
CA ILE A 153 13.95 -16.21 8.91
C ILE A 153 13.49 -14.78 8.60
N TYR A 154 12.41 -14.35 9.24
CA TYR A 154 11.78 -13.07 8.93
C TYR A 154 11.07 -12.47 10.13
N ARG A 155 10.77 -11.17 10.03
CA ARG A 155 9.79 -10.45 10.84
C ARG A 155 8.87 -9.66 9.93
N LYS A 156 7.59 -9.59 10.27
CA LYS A 156 6.56 -8.94 9.45
C LYS A 156 6.20 -7.58 10.02
N ASP A 157 5.88 -6.63 9.15
CA ASP A 157 5.27 -5.35 9.53
C ASP A 157 6.06 -4.62 10.63
N ALA A 158 5.44 -4.42 11.79
CA ALA A 158 6.04 -3.82 12.98
C ALA A 158 6.38 -4.86 14.07
N GLU A 159 6.35 -6.16 13.76
CA GLU A 159 6.74 -7.22 14.69
C GLU A 159 8.20 -7.04 15.12
N ARG A 160 8.44 -7.14 16.44
CA ARG A 160 9.78 -7.04 17.00
C ARG A 160 10.56 -8.33 16.85
N ASP A 161 9.87 -9.45 17.00
CA ASP A 161 10.47 -10.77 17.07
C ASP A 161 10.64 -11.36 15.68
N TRP A 162 11.79 -12.02 15.49
CA TRP A 162 12.05 -12.83 14.31
C TRP A 162 11.48 -14.23 14.48
N THR A 163 11.18 -14.89 13.37
CA THR A 163 10.90 -16.33 13.42
C THR A 163 12.09 -17.10 14.01
N PRO A 164 11.83 -18.15 14.82
CA PRO A 164 12.91 -18.89 15.46
C PRO A 164 13.73 -19.67 14.42
N VAL A 165 15.05 -19.75 14.63
CA VAL A 165 15.96 -20.56 13.82
C VAL A 165 15.51 -22.03 13.84
N PRO A 166 15.46 -22.75 12.70
CA PRO A 166 16.03 -22.37 11.39
C PRO A 166 15.04 -21.64 10.46
N GLY A 167 13.95 -21.08 10.96
CA GLY A 167 12.96 -20.36 10.17
C GLY A 167 11.98 -21.26 9.42
N VAL A 168 11.23 -20.64 8.52
CA VAL A 168 10.13 -21.27 7.76
C VAL A 168 10.65 -21.82 6.45
N ALA A 169 10.31 -23.07 6.12
CA ALA A 169 10.74 -23.71 4.88
C ALA A 169 10.08 -23.10 3.64
N LEU A 170 10.87 -22.86 2.59
CA LEU A 170 10.36 -22.52 1.27
C LEU A 170 10.04 -23.79 0.50
N ARG A 171 9.04 -23.71 -0.39
CA ARG A 171 8.77 -24.78 -1.36
C ARG A 171 9.59 -24.58 -2.62
N ARG A 172 9.95 -25.65 -3.32
CA ARG A 172 10.55 -25.55 -4.66
C ARG A 172 9.55 -24.92 -5.64
N TYR A 173 10.08 -24.16 -6.59
CA TYR A 173 9.30 -23.43 -7.57
C TYR A 173 9.96 -23.49 -8.95
N GLY A 174 9.19 -23.77 -10.00
CA GLY A 174 9.73 -23.92 -11.35
C GLY A 174 10.49 -25.24 -11.56
N VAL A 175 11.29 -25.28 -12.63
CA VAL A 175 12.02 -26.49 -13.08
C VAL A 175 13.40 -26.59 -12.44
N GLU A 176 13.98 -25.44 -12.08
CA GLU A 176 15.33 -25.35 -11.53
C GLU A 176 15.34 -25.70 -10.03
N ALA A 177 16.34 -26.50 -9.62
CA ALA A 177 16.38 -27.06 -8.27
C ALA A 177 16.67 -26.02 -7.17
N ASN A 178 17.24 -24.87 -7.55
CA ASN A 178 17.61 -23.75 -6.70
C ASN A 178 16.58 -22.61 -6.70
N HIS A 179 15.40 -22.83 -7.30
CA HIS A 179 14.31 -21.87 -7.27
C HIS A 179 13.32 -22.23 -6.17
N TRP A 180 13.02 -21.25 -5.34
CA TRP A 180 12.23 -21.37 -4.14
C TRP A 180 11.10 -20.36 -4.12
N PHE A 181 10.04 -20.71 -3.41
CA PHE A 181 8.90 -19.85 -3.23
C PHE A 181 8.39 -19.88 -1.79
N ILE A 182 7.99 -18.71 -1.30
CA ILE A 182 7.18 -18.57 -0.10
C ILE A 182 6.18 -17.45 -0.27
N ARG A 183 5.03 -17.62 0.40
CA ARG A 183 4.03 -16.58 0.57
C ARG A 183 3.90 -16.29 2.05
N VAL A 184 3.89 -15.01 2.39
CA VAL A 184 3.73 -14.52 3.76
C VAL A 184 2.60 -13.51 3.76
N GLN A 185 1.65 -13.66 4.68
CA GLN A 185 0.67 -12.60 4.92
C GLN A 185 1.34 -11.47 5.71
N ALA A 186 1.71 -10.41 5.02
CA ALA A 186 2.45 -9.28 5.54
C ALA A 186 2.42 -8.14 4.53
N ARG A 187 2.55 -6.91 5.02
CA ARG A 187 2.67 -5.70 4.19
C ARG A 187 4.11 -5.22 4.09
N LYS A 188 4.90 -5.45 5.13
CA LYS A 188 6.35 -5.26 5.13
C LYS A 188 7.02 -6.52 5.60
N LEU A 189 8.21 -6.79 5.07
CA LEU A 189 8.98 -7.95 5.48
C LEU A 189 10.46 -7.60 5.54
N GLU A 190 11.09 -7.93 6.65
CA GLU A 190 12.54 -8.03 6.75
C GLU A 190 12.91 -9.49 6.91
N PHE A 191 13.86 -9.98 6.11
CA PHE A 191 14.13 -11.41 6.00
C PHE A 191 15.57 -11.74 5.60
N ALA A 192 15.97 -12.97 5.87
CA ALA A 192 17.19 -13.60 5.38
C ALA A 192 16.90 -15.07 5.07
N PHE A 193 17.66 -15.64 4.13
CA PHE A 193 17.55 -17.06 3.79
C PHE A 193 18.70 -17.86 4.38
N LEU A 194 18.44 -19.14 4.62
CA LEU A 194 19.45 -20.09 5.07
C LEU A 194 19.16 -21.49 4.52
N ASP A 195 20.23 -22.27 4.34
CA ASP A 195 20.13 -23.70 4.08
C ASP A 195 20.18 -24.54 5.36
N GLN A 196 20.15 -25.86 5.21
CA GLN A 196 20.26 -26.82 6.31
C GLN A 196 21.65 -26.91 6.94
N LEU A 197 22.67 -26.32 6.33
CA LEU A 197 24.06 -26.32 6.79
C LEU A 197 24.46 -24.99 7.44
N ASP A 198 23.47 -24.12 7.71
CA ASP A 198 23.66 -22.80 8.31
C ASP A 198 24.48 -21.85 7.41
N ASN A 199 24.39 -22.03 6.09
CA ASN A 199 24.86 -21.02 5.13
C ASN A 199 23.78 -19.96 4.96
N TRP A 200 24.14 -18.69 5.16
CA TRP A 200 23.22 -17.56 5.13
C TRP A 200 23.31 -16.76 3.84
N ASP A 201 22.16 -16.32 3.36
CA ASP A 201 22.02 -15.22 2.42
C ASP A 201 21.20 -14.10 3.09
N SER A 202 21.91 -13.08 3.57
CA SER A 202 21.37 -11.96 4.33
C SER A 202 21.69 -10.62 3.67
N ASN A 203 21.79 -10.57 2.33
CA ASN A 203 22.12 -9.34 1.60
C ASN A 203 23.39 -8.66 2.17
N GLN A 204 24.50 -9.40 2.19
CA GLN A 204 25.78 -8.91 2.74
C GLN A 204 25.65 -8.43 4.21
N ASN A 205 24.99 -9.21 5.06
CA ASN A 205 24.74 -8.92 6.49
C ASN A 205 23.79 -7.75 6.78
N SER A 206 23.02 -7.28 5.80
CA SER A 206 22.08 -6.16 5.98
C SER A 206 20.61 -6.57 6.08
N ASN A 207 20.31 -7.86 5.84
CA ASN A 207 18.99 -8.43 5.57
C ASN A 207 18.33 -7.86 4.31
N TYR A 208 17.40 -8.63 3.76
CA TYR A 208 16.50 -8.15 2.72
C TYR A 208 15.32 -7.42 3.35
N ARG A 209 14.80 -6.40 2.65
CA ARG A 209 13.64 -5.61 3.07
C ARG A 209 12.72 -5.37 1.90
N VAL A 210 11.42 -5.64 2.07
CA VAL A 210 10.37 -5.16 1.17
C VAL A 210 9.40 -4.29 1.96
N GLY A 211 9.10 -3.11 1.39
CA GLY A 211 8.31 -2.08 2.05
C GLY A 211 6.81 -2.13 1.73
N ARG A 212 6.38 -3.03 0.84
CA ARG A 212 4.98 -3.22 0.46
C ARG A 212 4.71 -4.68 0.13
N ALA A 213 3.45 -5.07 0.19
CA ALA A 213 3.02 -6.37 -0.30
C ALA A 213 3.17 -6.51 -1.81
N GLY A 214 2.99 -7.73 -2.30
CA GLY A 214 3.10 -8.07 -3.69
C GLY A 214 4.14 -9.15 -3.96
N LYS A 215 4.45 -9.33 -5.24
CA LYS A 215 5.29 -10.38 -5.75
C LYS A 215 6.68 -9.86 -6.08
N TYR A 216 7.69 -10.57 -5.63
CA TYR A 216 9.10 -10.20 -5.79
C TYR A 216 9.93 -11.37 -6.29
N ARG A 217 10.97 -11.04 -7.07
CA ARG A 217 12.10 -11.93 -7.31
C ARG A 217 13.27 -11.50 -6.46
N VAL A 218 13.90 -12.45 -5.79
CA VAL A 218 15.07 -12.24 -4.96
C VAL A 218 16.20 -13.12 -5.49
N THR A 219 17.36 -12.51 -5.69
CA THR A 219 18.62 -13.20 -5.99
C THR A 219 19.68 -12.70 -4.99
N PRO A 220 20.82 -13.38 -4.83
CA PRO A 220 21.82 -12.96 -3.85
C PRO A 220 22.26 -11.50 -4.07
N GLY A 221 21.92 -10.64 -3.11
CA GLY A 221 22.18 -9.20 -3.12
C GLY A 221 21.20 -8.33 -3.91
N SER A 222 20.07 -8.86 -4.39
CA SER A 222 19.11 -8.09 -5.20
C SER A 222 17.65 -8.48 -4.95
N ILE A 223 16.76 -7.48 -5.01
CA ILE A 223 15.30 -7.65 -4.97
C ILE A 223 14.69 -6.90 -6.15
N GLN A 224 13.80 -7.56 -6.88
CA GLN A 224 13.01 -6.98 -7.97
C GLN A 224 11.52 -7.14 -7.67
N TYR A 225 10.75 -6.06 -7.75
CA TYR A 225 9.29 -6.11 -7.71
C TYR A 225 8.74 -6.60 -9.06
N LEU A 226 7.86 -7.59 -9.04
CA LEU A 226 7.24 -8.19 -10.22
C LEU A 226 5.79 -7.73 -10.44
N GLY A 227 5.11 -7.28 -9.39
CA GLY A 227 3.70 -6.87 -9.46
C GLY A 227 2.92 -7.22 -8.19
N VAL A 228 1.60 -7.13 -8.26
CA VAL A 228 0.68 -7.54 -7.19
C VAL A 228 0.84 -9.05 -6.93
N SER A 229 0.56 -9.50 -5.71
CA SER A 229 0.55 -10.94 -5.42
C SER A 229 -0.46 -11.66 -6.33
N ASP A 230 -0.06 -12.84 -6.81
CA ASP A 230 -0.94 -13.72 -7.58
C ASP A 230 -2.14 -14.15 -6.72
N PHE A 231 -1.95 -14.28 -5.40
CA PHE A 231 -3.01 -14.64 -4.47
C PHE A 231 -4.00 -13.50 -4.24
N ASP A 232 -3.50 -12.29 -4.00
CA ASP A 232 -4.35 -11.09 -3.91
C ASP A 232 -5.15 -10.90 -5.21
N SER A 233 -4.55 -11.24 -6.35
CA SER A 233 -5.24 -11.20 -7.65
C SER A 233 -6.35 -12.24 -7.79
N GLN A 234 -6.23 -13.41 -7.15
CA GLN A 234 -7.24 -14.47 -7.18
C GLN A 234 -8.41 -14.20 -6.24
N LEU A 235 -8.18 -13.52 -5.10
CA LEU A 235 -9.24 -13.13 -4.17
C LEU A 235 -10.24 -12.11 -4.78
N LYS A 236 -9.92 -11.54 -5.95
CA LYS A 236 -10.77 -10.61 -6.70
C LYS A 236 -11.81 -11.28 -7.61
N GLN A 237 -11.70 -12.59 -7.87
CA GLN A 237 -12.60 -13.34 -8.77
C GLN A 237 -13.78 -13.94 -8.02
#